data_AF-A0A8J6EAZ3-F1
#
_entry.id   AF-A0A8J6EAZ3-F1
#
_cell.length_a   1.000
_cell.length_b   1.000
_cell.length_c   1.000
_cell.angle_alpha   90.00
_cell.angle_beta   90.00
_cell.angle_gamma   90.00
#
_symmetry.space_group_name_H-M   'P 1'
#
loop_
_entity.id
_entity.type
_entity.pdbx_description
1 polymer ?
#
loop_
_entity_poly.entity_id
_entity_poly.type
_entity_poly.pdbx_seq_one_letter_code
_entity_poly.pdbx_strand_id
1 'polypeptide(L)'
;VFICIKSENGKSQITDFGDGDCDPVQSILNKIASDGNKLFPLTDFTTDMPCLARYSDGLLCRSKLQSIKSYDPVNCVVEYVDYGCTEALDTGRIFQLPASLTQYPAKAIKVKLAGFKPPKEDFDNQRLVYCPDWSLKSLFAMMDLLQKKIFFATCVAGSENTVLLYDDNQQLVHVQLINMGLAEMEEI
;
A
#
# COMPACT_ATOMS: atom_id res chain seq x y z
N VAL A 1 -1.57 -4.10 6.84
CA VAL A 1 -1.75 -2.88 6.00
C VAL A 1 -0.48 -2.67 5.19
N PHE A 2 -0.52 -1.94 4.08
CA PHE A 2 0.68 -1.48 3.41
C PHE A 2 0.98 -0.03 3.80
N ILE A 3 2.24 0.27 4.11
CA ILE A 3 2.72 1.64 4.34
C ILE A 3 3.76 1.98 3.29
N CYS A 4 3.65 3.17 2.69
CA CYS A 4 4.66 3.69 1.78
C CYS A 4 5.72 4.46 2.58
N ILE A 5 6.98 4.09 2.44
CA ILE A 5 8.07 4.81 3.09
C ILE A 5 8.40 6.07 2.28
N LYS A 6 8.34 7.23 2.93
CA LYS A 6 8.94 8.47 2.42
C LYS A 6 10.32 8.63 3.07
N SER A 7 11.38 8.60 2.26
CA SER A 7 12.73 8.88 2.74
C SER A 7 12.97 10.38 2.74
N GLU A 8 12.90 11.04 3.90
CA GLU A 8 13.44 12.38 4.04
C GLU A 8 14.96 12.27 4.22
N ASN A 9 15.72 12.79 3.25
CA ASN A 9 17.18 12.83 3.34
C ASN A 9 17.61 13.53 4.64
N GLY A 10 18.36 12.81 5.46
CA GLY A 10 18.75 13.16 6.82
C GLY A 10 18.98 14.64 7.14
N LYS A 11 18.19 15.12 8.10
CA LYS A 11 18.27 16.37 8.90
C LYS A 11 17.57 17.63 8.36
N SER A 12 16.45 17.90 9.04
CA SER A 12 15.95 19.20 9.55
C SER A 12 15.83 20.37 8.57
N GLN A 13 14.62 20.59 8.04
CA GLN A 13 13.81 21.79 8.28
C GLN A 13 12.46 21.70 7.56
N ILE A 14 11.44 22.30 8.19
CA ILE A 14 10.10 22.51 7.63
C ILE A 14 10.24 23.50 6.47
N THR A 15 9.76 23.12 5.29
CA THR A 15 9.37 24.08 4.25
C THR A 15 8.03 23.66 3.64
N ASP A 16 7.22 24.68 3.41
CA ASP A 16 5.88 24.68 2.85
C ASP A 16 5.66 23.78 1.64
N PHE A 17 4.40 23.37 1.49
CA PHE A 17 3.81 22.74 0.31
C PHE A 17 4.30 23.37 -1.00
N GLY A 18 5.25 22.70 -1.65
CA GLY A 18 5.81 23.12 -2.93
C GLY A 18 6.74 22.06 -3.51
N ASP A 19 6.19 21.23 -4.40
CA ASP A 19 6.82 20.60 -5.57
C ASP A 19 8.38 20.54 -5.54
N GLY A 20 8.95 19.48 -4.96
CA GLY A 20 10.39 19.44 -4.72
C GLY A 20 11.05 18.10 -4.42
N ASP A 21 10.36 16.96 -4.63
CA ASP A 21 11.02 15.66 -4.57
C ASP A 21 10.59 14.84 -5.79
N CYS A 22 11.36 14.96 -6.87
CA CYS A 22 11.13 14.20 -8.09
C CYS A 22 11.55 12.75 -7.83
N ASP A 23 10.61 11.96 -7.34
CA ASP A 23 10.73 10.51 -7.23
C ASP A 23 11.35 9.93 -8.52
N PRO A 24 12.59 9.40 -8.47
CA PRO A 24 13.31 8.97 -9.66
C PRO A 24 12.55 7.91 -10.46
N VAL A 25 11.82 7.03 -9.76
CA VAL A 25 10.98 6.00 -10.39
C VAL A 25 9.85 6.68 -11.18
N GLN A 26 9.18 7.67 -10.59
CA GLN A 26 8.08 8.38 -11.25
C GLN A 26 8.58 9.15 -12.48
N SER A 27 9.76 9.77 -12.40
CA SER A 27 10.39 10.44 -13.54
C SER A 27 10.63 9.49 -14.71
N ILE A 28 11.14 8.28 -14.43
CA ILE A 28 11.37 7.25 -15.45
C ILE A 28 10.04 6.75 -16.04
N LEU A 29 9.04 6.49 -15.21
CA LEU A 29 7.70 6.06 -15.65
C LEU A 29 7.04 7.10 -16.56
N ASN A 30 7.14 8.38 -16.21
CA ASN A 30 6.61 9.48 -17.02
C ASN A 30 7.31 9.56 -18.39
N LYS A 31 8.66 9.42 -18.43
CA LYS A 31 9.42 9.35 -19.69
C LYS A 31 8.97 8.18 -20.55
N ILE A 32 8.83 6.98 -19.98
CA ILE A 32 8.32 5.81 -20.71
C ILE A 32 6.93 6.07 -21.30
N ALA A 33 6.03 6.71 -20.54
CA ALA A 33 4.70 7.05 -21.00
C ALA A 33 4.70 8.10 -22.13
N SER A 34 5.59 9.11 -22.06
CA SER A 34 5.68 10.20 -23.04
C SER A 34 6.46 9.86 -24.30
N ASP A 35 7.50 9.03 -24.21
CA ASP A 35 8.39 8.70 -25.32
C ASP A 35 7.73 7.83 -26.40
N GLY A 36 6.49 7.37 -26.16
CA GLY A 36 5.81 6.45 -27.08
C GLY A 36 6.57 5.15 -27.31
N ASN A 37 7.55 4.85 -26.44
CA ASN A 37 8.28 3.59 -26.47
C ASN A 37 7.27 2.45 -26.48
N LYS A 38 7.50 1.47 -27.36
CA LYS A 38 6.65 0.27 -27.43
C LYS A 38 6.73 -0.43 -26.07
N LEU A 39 5.75 -0.16 -25.22
CA LEU A 39 5.47 -0.98 -24.06
C LEU A 39 5.19 -2.38 -24.60
N PHE A 40 6.04 -3.32 -24.23
CA PHE A 40 5.87 -4.70 -24.65
C PHE A 40 4.84 -5.35 -23.75
N PRO A 41 3.80 -6.00 -24.30
CA PRO A 41 2.88 -6.79 -23.51
C PRO A 41 3.63 -7.81 -22.65
N LEU A 42 3.12 -8.05 -21.45
CA LEU A 42 3.67 -9.11 -20.61
C LEU A 42 3.45 -10.47 -21.27
N THR A 43 4.48 -11.31 -21.26
CA THR A 43 4.48 -12.63 -21.92
C THR A 43 4.53 -13.78 -20.92
N ASP A 44 4.93 -13.52 -19.68
CA ASP A 44 4.98 -14.49 -18.58
C ASP A 44 3.99 -14.07 -17.49
N PHE A 45 3.00 -14.92 -17.26
CA PHE A 45 1.91 -14.67 -16.30
C PHE A 45 2.06 -15.45 -14.99
N THR A 46 3.29 -15.79 -14.60
CA THR A 46 3.56 -16.45 -13.33
C THR A 46 3.33 -15.51 -12.13
N THR A 47 2.94 -16.08 -10.99
CA THR A 47 2.76 -15.32 -9.74
C THR A 47 4.06 -14.64 -9.32
N ASP A 48 3.93 -13.43 -8.78
CA ASP A 48 5.00 -12.51 -8.39
C ASP A 48 5.87 -11.98 -9.54
N MET A 49 5.50 -12.21 -10.80
CA MET A 49 6.23 -11.65 -11.93
C MET A 49 6.20 -10.12 -11.93
N PRO A 50 7.37 -9.44 -11.91
CA PRO A 50 7.45 -7.99 -12.01
C PRO A 50 6.96 -7.48 -13.36
N CYS A 51 6.10 -6.48 -13.33
CA CYS A 51 5.50 -5.90 -14.53
C CYS A 51 5.26 -4.40 -14.35
N LEU A 52 4.93 -3.73 -15.44
CA LEU A 52 4.24 -2.45 -15.40
C LEU A 52 2.75 -2.71 -15.59
N ALA A 53 1.92 -1.99 -14.85
CA ALA A 53 0.49 -1.95 -15.10
C ALA A 53 0.04 -0.49 -15.24
N ARG A 54 -0.87 -0.25 -16.17
CA ARG A 54 -1.50 1.06 -16.30
C ARG A 54 -2.67 1.14 -15.35
N TYR A 55 -2.65 2.05 -14.38
CA TYR A 55 -3.73 2.28 -13.43
C TYR A 55 -4.96 2.92 -14.09
N SER A 56 -6.07 3.00 -13.37
CA SER A 56 -7.35 3.49 -13.89
C SER A 56 -7.34 4.98 -14.26
N ASP A 57 -6.42 5.76 -13.70
CA ASP A 57 -6.15 7.16 -14.06
C ASP A 57 -5.25 7.32 -15.29
N GLY A 58 -4.79 6.20 -15.88
CA GLY A 58 -3.93 6.17 -17.05
C GLY A 58 -2.44 6.23 -16.76
N LEU A 59 -2.01 6.38 -15.51
CA LEU A 59 -0.61 6.39 -15.11
C LEU A 59 -0.01 4.98 -15.14
N LEU A 60 1.28 4.88 -15.50
CA LEU A 60 2.02 3.63 -15.39
C LEU A 60 2.57 3.47 -13.99
N CYS A 61 2.43 2.27 -13.43
CA CYS A 61 2.90 1.92 -12.10
C CYS A 61 3.71 0.63 -12.14
N ARG A 62 4.76 0.55 -11.29
CA ARG A 62 5.44 -0.71 -11.05
C ARG A 62 4.53 -1.64 -10.28
N SER A 63 4.47 -2.87 -10.74
CA SER A 63 3.54 -3.87 -10.26
C SER A 63 4.16 -5.26 -10.25
N LYS A 64 3.46 -6.19 -9.62
CA LYS A 64 3.72 -7.62 -9.77
C LYS A 64 2.42 -8.37 -9.96
N LEU A 65 2.44 -9.47 -10.72
CA LEU A 65 1.29 -10.36 -10.80
C LEU A 65 1.03 -11.04 -9.46
N GLN A 66 -0.24 -11.14 -9.06
CA GLN A 66 -0.67 -11.89 -7.89
C GLN A 66 -1.35 -13.19 -8.31
N SER A 67 -2.34 -13.10 -9.20
CA SER A 67 -3.10 -14.25 -9.66
C SER A 67 -3.86 -13.96 -10.95
N ILE A 68 -4.38 -15.00 -11.59
CA ILE A 68 -5.35 -14.89 -12.67
C ILE A 68 -6.75 -15.05 -12.06
N LYS A 69 -7.60 -14.03 -12.21
CA LYS A 69 -8.96 -13.99 -11.68
C LYS A 69 -9.98 -14.69 -12.57
N SER A 70 -9.83 -14.55 -13.89
CA SER A 70 -10.67 -15.20 -14.91
C SER A 70 -9.84 -15.49 -16.16
N TYR A 71 -10.28 -16.47 -16.96
CA TYR A 71 -9.59 -16.90 -18.18
C TYR A 71 -10.32 -16.51 -19.48
N ASP A 72 -11.59 -16.11 -19.42
CA ASP A 72 -12.38 -15.73 -20.60
C ASP A 72 -13.33 -14.54 -20.29
N PRO A 73 -12.96 -13.29 -20.64
CA PRO A 73 -11.61 -12.89 -21.04
C PRO A 73 -10.62 -13.01 -19.86
N VAL A 74 -9.32 -13.08 -20.18
CA VAL A 74 -8.27 -13.16 -19.15
C VAL A 74 -8.23 -11.87 -18.34
N ASN A 75 -8.35 -12.00 -17.03
CA ASN A 75 -8.24 -10.89 -16.08
C ASN A 75 -7.24 -11.27 -14.99
N CYS A 76 -6.24 -10.41 -14.77
CA CYS A 76 -5.17 -10.64 -13.82
C CYS A 76 -5.32 -9.70 -12.63
N VAL A 77 -5.01 -10.20 -11.44
CA VAL A 77 -4.82 -9.38 -10.25
C VAL A 77 -3.34 -8.98 -10.19
N VAL A 78 -3.08 -7.68 -10.14
CA VAL A 78 -1.74 -7.13 -9.90
C VAL A 78 -1.68 -6.46 -8.53
N GLU A 79 -0.50 -6.42 -7.92
CA GLU A 79 -0.19 -5.58 -6.76
C GLU A 79 0.73 -4.45 -7.22
N TYR A 80 0.34 -3.22 -6.93
CA TYR A 80 1.15 -2.03 -7.19
C TYR A 80 2.20 -1.87 -6.10
N VAL A 81 3.43 -2.32 -6.37
CA VAL A 81 4.46 -2.52 -5.34
C VAL A 81 4.94 -1.22 -4.67
N ASP A 82 4.64 -0.07 -5.27
CA ASP A 82 4.96 1.24 -4.70
C ASP A 82 3.85 1.83 -3.83
N TYR A 83 2.64 1.25 -3.90
CA TYR A 83 1.43 1.76 -3.24
C TYR A 83 0.75 0.72 -2.33
N GLY A 84 1.01 -0.57 -2.54
CA GLY A 84 0.45 -1.68 -1.77
C GLY A 84 -1.03 -1.98 -2.06
N CYS A 85 -1.63 -1.32 -3.05
CA CYS A 85 -2.97 -1.63 -3.53
C CYS A 85 -2.95 -2.72 -4.60
N THR A 86 -4.09 -3.38 -4.78
CA THR A 86 -4.27 -4.39 -5.83
C THR A 86 -5.39 -3.98 -6.77
N GLU A 87 -5.31 -4.41 -8.03
CA GLU A 87 -6.37 -4.20 -9.02
C GLU A 87 -6.49 -5.42 -9.93
N ALA A 88 -7.73 -5.73 -10.31
CA ALA A 88 -8.07 -6.73 -11.29
C ALA A 88 -8.24 -6.07 -12.66
N LEU A 89 -7.38 -6.38 -13.63
CA LEU A 89 -7.32 -5.70 -14.92
C LEU A 89 -7.00 -6.67 -16.07
N ASP A 90 -7.35 -6.25 -17.29
CA ASP A 90 -7.11 -7.02 -18.50
C ASP A 90 -5.62 -7.02 -18.89
N THR A 91 -5.22 -8.04 -19.67
CA THR A 91 -3.83 -8.20 -20.10
C THR A 91 -3.33 -7.06 -21.00
N GLY A 92 -4.22 -6.30 -21.64
CA GLY A 92 -3.87 -5.13 -22.47
C GLY A 92 -3.34 -3.94 -21.66
N ARG A 93 -3.55 -3.95 -20.34
CA ARG A 93 -3.01 -2.94 -19.40
C ARG A 93 -1.72 -3.38 -18.71
N ILE A 94 -1.17 -4.56 -19.04
CA ILE A 94 0.00 -5.15 -18.39
C ILE A 94 1.17 -5.24 -19.38
N PHE A 95 2.31 -4.70 -18.96
CA PHE A 95 3.51 -4.60 -19.80
C PHE A 95 4.72 -5.14 -19.06
N GLN A 96 5.77 -5.47 -19.81
CA GLN A 96 7.06 -5.87 -19.24
C GLN A 96 7.68 -4.71 -18.44
N LEU A 97 8.34 -5.06 -17.33
CA LEU A 97 9.10 -4.09 -16.53
C LEU A 97 10.49 -3.86 -17.14
N PRO A 98 10.84 -2.63 -17.55
CA PRO A 98 12.20 -2.33 -18.01
C PRO A 98 13.24 -2.58 -16.91
N ALA A 99 14.40 -3.13 -17.28
CA ALA A 99 15.51 -3.40 -16.36
C ALA A 99 16.02 -2.14 -15.62
N SER A 100 15.86 -0.95 -16.19
CA SER A 100 16.20 0.30 -15.51
C SER A 100 15.36 0.57 -14.26
N LEU A 101 14.18 -0.06 -14.14
CA LEU A 101 13.28 0.07 -13.01
C LEU A 101 13.41 -1.05 -11.97
N THR A 102 14.09 -2.15 -12.29
CA THR A 102 14.26 -3.29 -11.37
C THR A 102 15.28 -3.02 -10.26
N GLN A 103 16.16 -2.04 -10.45
CA GLN A 103 17.15 -1.65 -9.43
C GLN A 103 16.54 -0.91 -8.22
N TYR A 104 15.33 -0.38 -8.36
CA TYR A 104 14.68 0.37 -7.28
C TYR A 104 13.88 -0.59 -6.38
N PRO A 105 14.01 -0.53 -5.06
CA PRO A 105 13.19 -1.34 -4.16
C PRO A 105 11.71 -0.94 -4.24
N ALA A 106 10.80 -1.86 -3.92
CA ALA A 106 9.39 -1.56 -3.72
C ALA A 106 9.22 -0.57 -2.56
N LYS A 107 8.38 0.46 -2.73
CA LYS A 107 8.18 1.50 -1.70
C LYS A 107 7.13 1.14 -0.66
N ALA A 108 6.16 0.30 -1.02
CA ALA A 108 5.14 -0.16 -0.10
C ALA A 108 5.62 -1.40 0.64
N ILE A 109 5.55 -1.36 1.96
CA ILE A 109 5.88 -2.48 2.83
C ILE A 109 4.62 -2.94 3.54
N LYS A 110 4.37 -4.25 3.52
CA LYS A 110 3.30 -4.87 4.28
C LYS A 110 3.71 -4.95 5.75
N VAL A 111 2.93 -4.31 6.62
CA VAL A 111 3.15 -4.29 8.07
C VAL A 111 1.93 -4.74 8.86
N LYS A 112 2.17 -5.26 10.05
CA LYS A 112 1.18 -5.45 11.11
C LYS A 112 1.20 -4.21 12.01
N LEU A 113 0.02 -3.71 12.37
CA LEU A 113 -0.08 -2.63 13.35
C LEU A 113 -0.20 -3.23 14.74
N ALA A 114 0.52 -2.65 15.71
CA ALA A 114 0.54 -3.10 17.09
C ALA A 114 -0.21 -2.15 18.04
N GLY A 115 -0.44 -2.63 19.26
CA GLY A 115 -0.97 -1.84 20.38
C GLY A 115 -2.48 -1.94 20.56
N PHE A 116 -3.16 -2.67 19.67
CA PHE A 116 -4.60 -2.83 19.74
C PHE A 116 -5.04 -4.15 19.10
N LYS A 117 -6.18 -4.64 19.58
CA LYS A 117 -6.81 -5.89 19.17
C LYS A 117 -8.33 -5.70 19.02
N PRO A 118 -9.07 -6.66 18.45
CA PRO A 118 -10.52 -6.59 18.40
C PRO A 118 -11.14 -6.31 19.76
N PRO A 119 -12.22 -5.51 19.84
CA PRO A 119 -12.93 -5.31 21.09
C PRO A 119 -13.62 -6.60 21.54
N LYS A 120 -13.68 -6.88 22.85
CA LYS A 120 -14.34 -8.07 23.39
C LYS A 120 -15.83 -8.07 23.15
N GLU A 121 -16.44 -6.89 23.20
CA GLU A 121 -17.87 -6.68 23.00
C GLU A 121 -18.09 -5.91 21.69
N ASP A 122 -18.38 -6.63 20.61
CA ASP A 122 -18.78 -6.06 19.32
C ASP A 122 -20.12 -6.66 18.90
N PHE A 123 -21.18 -5.86 18.93
CA PHE A 123 -22.54 -6.28 18.55
C PHE A 123 -22.85 -6.06 17.07
N ASP A 124 -21.90 -5.58 16.27
CA ASP A 124 -22.08 -5.49 14.83
C ASP A 124 -22.19 -6.91 14.22
N ASN A 125 -22.94 -7.07 13.14
CA ASN A 125 -23.11 -8.38 12.49
C ASN A 125 -22.25 -8.52 11.24
N GLN A 126 -21.69 -7.41 10.74
CA GLN A 126 -20.88 -7.38 9.54
C GLN A 126 -19.41 -7.55 9.92
N ARG A 127 -18.83 -8.70 9.53
CA ARG A 127 -17.46 -9.10 9.87
C ARG A 127 -16.57 -9.22 8.65
N LEU A 128 -15.26 -9.12 8.86
CA LEU A 128 -14.29 -9.45 7.84
C LEU A 128 -14.26 -10.97 7.62
N VAL A 129 -14.45 -11.40 6.37
CA VAL A 129 -14.46 -12.83 6.00
C VAL A 129 -13.16 -13.55 6.40
N TYR A 130 -12.02 -12.86 6.30
CA TYR A 130 -10.71 -13.44 6.59
C TYR A 130 -10.20 -13.18 8.01
N CYS A 131 -10.90 -12.37 8.81
CA CYS A 131 -10.52 -12.05 10.19
C CYS A 131 -11.78 -11.66 10.99
N PRO A 132 -12.66 -12.65 11.30
CA PRO A 132 -14.02 -12.39 11.77
C PRO A 132 -14.09 -11.75 13.15
N ASP A 133 -12.99 -11.70 13.90
CA ASP A 133 -12.90 -10.98 15.16
C ASP A 133 -13.08 -9.47 14.95
N TRP A 134 -12.78 -8.94 13.76
CA TRP A 134 -12.97 -7.53 13.43
C TRP A 134 -14.29 -7.28 12.68
N SER A 135 -15.03 -6.26 13.12
CA SER A 135 -16.17 -5.73 12.36
C SER A 135 -15.74 -4.90 11.15
N LEU A 136 -16.63 -4.82 10.15
CA LEU A 136 -16.48 -3.85 9.06
C LEU A 136 -16.45 -2.42 9.58
N LYS A 137 -17.17 -2.13 10.67
CA LYS A 137 -17.17 -0.82 11.34
C LYS A 137 -15.78 -0.44 11.84
N SER A 138 -15.07 -1.34 12.54
CA SER A 138 -13.69 -1.10 12.98
C SER A 138 -12.74 -0.91 11.81
N LEU A 139 -12.91 -1.69 10.73
CA LEU A 139 -12.11 -1.53 9.51
C LEU A 139 -12.29 -0.13 8.90
N PHE A 140 -13.53 0.31 8.69
CA PHE A 140 -13.81 1.60 8.06
C PHE A 140 -13.30 2.76 8.91
N ALA A 141 -13.50 2.72 10.22
CA ALA A 141 -12.93 3.72 11.12
C ALA A 141 -11.40 3.77 10.98
N MET A 142 -10.73 2.63 10.94
CA MET A 142 -9.27 2.60 10.75
C MET A 142 -8.84 3.16 9.38
N MET A 143 -9.57 2.83 8.32
CA MET A 143 -9.31 3.38 6.99
C MET A 143 -9.48 4.91 6.99
N ASP A 144 -10.50 5.44 7.65
CA ASP A 144 -10.75 6.88 7.76
C ASP A 144 -9.65 7.60 8.56
N LEU A 145 -9.12 6.95 9.59
CA LEU A 145 -8.00 7.48 10.35
C LEU A 145 -6.74 7.58 9.51
N LEU A 146 -6.43 6.54 8.72
CA LEU A 146 -5.19 6.40 7.98
C LEU A 146 -5.16 7.08 6.61
N GLN A 147 -6.30 7.22 5.93
CA GLN A 147 -6.31 7.67 4.55
C GLN A 147 -5.75 9.09 4.39
N LYS A 148 -4.91 9.28 3.36
CA LYS A 148 -4.37 10.59 2.91
C LYS A 148 -3.59 11.38 3.96
N LYS A 149 -3.00 10.70 4.95
CA LYS A 149 -2.16 11.32 5.99
C LYS A 149 -0.76 10.73 6.02
N ILE A 150 0.17 11.46 6.60
CA ILE A 150 1.55 11.02 6.88
C ILE A 150 1.61 10.68 8.36
N PHE A 151 2.29 9.57 8.69
CA PHE A 151 2.47 9.09 10.06
C PHE A 151 3.94 8.79 10.31
N PHE A 152 4.33 8.86 11.57
CA PHE A 152 5.60 8.30 12.03
C PHE A 152 5.40 6.84 12.42
N ALA A 153 6.37 5.99 12.08
CA ALA A 153 6.32 4.57 12.40
C ALA A 153 7.54 4.16 13.22
N THR A 154 7.32 3.37 14.27
CA THR A 154 8.39 2.72 15.03
C THR A 154 8.22 1.21 14.97
N CYS A 155 9.31 0.48 14.76
CA CYS A 155 9.30 -0.98 14.74
C CYS A 155 9.21 -1.54 16.18
N VAL A 156 8.40 -2.57 16.36
CA VAL A 156 8.33 -3.32 17.61
C VAL A 156 9.48 -4.32 17.67
N ALA A 157 10.27 -4.28 18.75
CA ALA A 157 11.39 -5.19 18.94
C ALA A 157 10.91 -6.65 19.03
N GLY A 158 11.61 -7.57 18.37
CA GLY A 158 11.31 -9.01 18.43
C GLY A 158 10.11 -9.47 17.58
N SER A 159 9.49 -8.59 16.80
CA SER A 159 8.40 -8.94 15.87
C SER A 159 8.74 -8.53 14.43
N GLU A 160 8.53 -9.42 13.47
CA GLU A 160 8.75 -9.09 12.05
C GLU A 160 7.66 -8.13 11.54
N ASN A 161 8.09 -7.07 10.84
CA ASN A 161 7.23 -6.10 10.14
C ASN A 161 6.05 -5.56 10.98
N THR A 162 6.24 -5.46 12.29
CA THR A 162 5.22 -4.97 13.22
C THR A 162 5.57 -3.56 13.67
N VAL A 163 4.64 -2.63 13.53
CA VAL A 163 4.88 -1.20 13.76
C VAL A 163 3.81 -0.55 14.63
N LEU A 164 4.26 0.45 15.38
CA LEU A 164 3.41 1.46 16.02
C LEU A 164 3.34 2.68 15.11
N LEU A 165 2.14 3.22 14.92
CA LEU A 165 1.92 4.45 14.16
C LEU A 165 1.59 5.61 15.09
N TYR A 166 2.21 6.75 14.80
CA TYR A 166 2.03 8.01 15.50
C TYR A 166 1.59 9.09 14.53
N ASP A 167 0.68 9.95 14.97
CA ASP A 167 0.32 11.18 14.25
C ASP A 167 1.39 12.28 14.42
N ASP A 168 1.10 13.44 13.86
CA ASP A 168 1.92 14.65 13.93
C ASP A 168 2.10 15.20 15.36
N ASN A 169 1.18 14.86 16.27
CA ASN A 169 1.22 15.22 17.68
C ASN A 169 1.90 14.14 18.55
N GLN A 170 2.59 13.18 17.92
CA GLN A 170 3.23 12.03 18.56
C GLN A 170 2.25 11.15 19.37
N GLN A 171 0.96 11.17 19.01
CA GLN A 171 -0.05 10.32 19.63
C GLN A 171 -0.22 9.03 18.84
N LEU A 172 -0.45 7.93 19.55
CA LEU A 172 -0.71 6.63 18.94
C LEU A 172 -2.03 6.66 18.17
N VAL A 173 -1.97 6.37 16.87
CA VAL A 173 -3.14 6.46 15.98
C VAL A 173 -4.29 5.55 16.43
N HIS A 174 -3.97 4.37 16.97
CA HIS A 174 -4.98 3.40 17.40
C HIS A 174 -5.79 3.85 18.63
N VAL A 175 -5.32 4.84 19.40
CA VAL A 175 -6.04 5.33 20.59
C VAL A 175 -7.42 5.86 20.22
N GLN A 176 -7.57 6.44 19.04
CA GLN A 176 -8.88 6.92 18.56
C GLN A 176 -9.87 5.77 18.36
N LEU A 177 -9.43 4.61 17.85
CA LEU A 177 -10.30 3.42 17.74
C LEU A 177 -10.73 2.90 19.11
N ILE A 178 -9.82 2.91 20.09
CA ILE A 178 -10.12 2.49 21.46
C ILE A 178 -11.17 3.42 22.08
N ASN A 179 -11.00 4.74 21.93
CA ASN A 179 -11.96 5.73 22.44
C ASN A 179 -13.35 5.60 21.79
N MET A 180 -13.42 5.10 20.55
CA MET A 180 -14.68 4.81 19.85
C MET A 180 -15.29 3.45 20.24
N GLY A 181 -14.62 2.65 21.07
CA GLY A 181 -15.02 1.28 21.40
C GLY A 181 -14.90 0.30 20.22
N LEU A 182 -14.09 0.64 19.22
CA LEU A 182 -13.88 -0.16 18.01
C LEU A 182 -12.64 -1.05 18.06
N ALA A 183 -11.86 -0.92 19.14
CA ALA A 183 -10.69 -1.73 19.44
C ALA A 183 -10.44 -1.75 20.96
N GLU A 184 -9.66 -2.71 21.43
CA GLU A 184 -9.12 -2.75 22.78
C GLU A 184 -7.60 -2.60 22.76
N MET A 185 -7.03 -2.09 23.84
CA MET A 185 -5.58 -2.04 24.02
C MET A 185 -4.99 -3.45 24.06
N GLU A 186 -3.87 -3.63 23.36
CA GLU A 186 -3.03 -4.83 23.42
C GLU A 186 -1.65 -4.43 23.91
N GLU A 187 -1.18 -5.08 24.98
CA GLU A 187 0.18 -4.88 25.48
C GLU A 187 1.19 -5.46 24.49
N ILE A 188 2.25 -4.70 24.21
CA ILE A 188 3.30 -5.01 23.23
C ILE A 188 4.59 -5.38 23.95
#